data_AF-A0A6L7ZYK6-F1
#
_entry.id   AF-A0A6L7ZYK6-F1
#
_cell.length_a   1.000
_cell.length_b   1.000
_cell.length_c   1.000
_cell.angle_alpha   90.00
_cell.angle_beta   90.00
_cell.angle_gamma   90.00
#
_symmetry.space_group_name_H-M   'P 1'
#
loop_
_entity.id
_entity.type
_entity.pdbx_description
1 polymer ?
#
loop_
_entity_poly.entity_id
_entity_poly.type
_entity_poly.pdbx_seq_one_letter_code
_entity_poly.pdbx_strand_id
1 'polypeptide(L)'
;MANIRVADEVWIATALLHRGHPDREDFTVAEIVRRAEAEKATGAGALRPGVQVHAYLHCVANKPPNPGRYRMLFETAKGRRRLYRPGDPCHRLRVSGKEIPNLSEIPSAYGDLIEWYRREYTGDREGDGIDPILSLRGMGQEIWVDEDADDYVARLREGWQ
;
A
#
# COMPACT_ATOMS: atom_id res chain seq x y z
N MET A 1 15.63 -20.38 5.13
CA MET A 1 16.03 -18.95 5.18
C MET A 1 15.06 -18.17 4.32
N ALA A 2 14.44 -17.11 4.84
CA ALA A 2 13.55 -16.26 4.04
C ALA A 2 14.36 -15.55 2.95
N ASN A 3 13.93 -15.67 1.69
CA ASN A 3 14.61 -15.02 0.56
C ASN A 3 14.09 -13.58 0.40
N ILE A 4 14.69 -12.67 1.15
CA ILE A 4 14.30 -11.26 1.14
C ILE A 4 14.59 -10.58 -0.20
N ARG A 5 13.56 -9.96 -0.78
CA ARG A 5 13.71 -9.17 -2.01
C ARG A 5 14.38 -7.83 -1.72
N VAL A 6 15.09 -7.28 -2.72
CA VAL A 6 15.74 -5.96 -2.60
C VAL A 6 14.73 -4.86 -2.27
N ALA A 7 13.50 -4.95 -2.81
CA ALA A 7 12.43 -4.01 -2.50
C ALA A 7 12.01 -4.06 -1.01
N ASP A 8 11.93 -5.26 -0.43
CA ASP A 8 11.56 -5.45 0.97
C ASP A 8 12.64 -4.92 1.92
N GLU A 9 13.92 -5.08 1.56
CA GLU A 9 15.06 -4.49 2.27
C GLU A 9 15.00 -2.96 2.31
N VAL A 10 14.66 -2.33 1.18
CA VAL A 10 14.46 -0.87 1.09
C VAL A 10 13.29 -0.40 1.96
N TRP A 11 12.19 -1.16 1.97
CA TRP A 11 11.05 -0.87 2.83
C TRP A 11 11.43 -0.98 4.32
N ILE A 12 12.10 -2.06 4.72
CA ILE A 12 12.55 -2.30 6.11
C ILE A 12 13.49 -1.17 6.57
N ALA A 13 14.48 -0.80 5.75
CA ALA A 13 15.39 0.28 6.05
C ALA A 13 14.65 1.61 6.28
N THR A 14 13.67 1.91 5.43
CA THR A 14 12.88 3.15 5.55
C THR A 14 11.96 3.11 6.78
N ALA A 15 11.34 1.96 7.08
CA ALA A 15 10.52 1.78 8.27
C ALA A 15 11.33 1.95 9.56
N LEU A 16 12.54 1.40 9.61
CA LEU A 16 13.44 1.58 10.75
C LEU A 16 13.86 3.03 10.94
N LEU A 17 14.04 3.79 9.84
CA LEU A 17 14.34 5.23 9.93
C LEU A 17 13.18 6.01 10.53
N HIS A 18 11.94 5.76 10.09
CA HIS A 18 10.76 6.40 10.69
C HIS A 18 10.59 6.01 12.16
N ARG A 19 10.74 4.73 12.50
CA ARG A 19 10.62 4.26 13.89
C ARG A 19 11.69 4.85 14.81
N GLY A 20 12.90 5.06 14.31
CA GLY A 20 13.99 5.70 15.06
C GLY A 20 13.94 7.23 15.10
N HIS A 21 13.19 7.85 14.20
CA HIS A 21 13.06 9.29 14.07
C HIS A 21 11.60 9.69 13.80
N PRO A 22 10.68 9.54 14.78
CA PRO A 22 9.25 9.71 14.57
C PRO A 22 8.85 11.11 14.10
N ASP A 23 9.59 12.16 14.51
CA ASP A 23 9.32 13.55 14.14
C ASP A 23 9.74 13.88 12.70
N ARG A 24 10.47 12.99 12.02
CA ARG A 24 10.95 13.23 10.66
C ARG A 24 9.94 12.72 9.64
N GLU A 25 9.52 13.62 8.75
CA GLU A 25 8.57 13.28 7.69
C GLU A 25 9.20 12.40 6.59
N ASP A 26 10.47 12.61 6.28
CA ASP A 26 11.16 11.92 5.18
C ASP A 26 12.69 11.80 5.37
N PHE A 27 13.30 11.02 4.47
CA PHE A 27 14.72 10.69 4.46
C PHE A 27 15.28 10.77 3.04
N THR A 28 16.54 11.15 2.93
CA THR A 28 17.25 11.10 1.66
C THR A 28 17.46 9.65 1.20
N VAL A 29 17.56 9.44 -0.11
CA VAL A 29 17.91 8.11 -0.67
C VAL A 29 19.22 7.59 -0.07
N ALA A 30 20.20 8.47 0.18
CA ALA A 30 21.47 8.10 0.79
C ALA A 30 21.30 7.58 2.23
N GLU A 31 20.43 8.19 3.03
CA GLU A 31 20.13 7.70 4.38
C GLU A 31 19.49 6.32 4.35
N ILE A 32 18.54 6.09 3.44
CA ILE A 32 17.88 4.78 3.27
C ILE A 32 18.88 3.70 2.87
N VAL A 33 19.75 3.99 1.89
CA VAL A 33 20.80 3.06 1.46
C VAL A 33 21.77 2.74 2.61
N ARG A 34 22.21 3.77 3.35
CA ARG A 34 23.12 3.59 4.49
C ARG A 34 22.47 2.79 5.62
N ARG A 35 21.17 2.99 5.86
CA ARG A 35 20.40 2.20 6.83
C ARG A 35 20.28 0.74 6.40
N ALA A 36 20.00 0.47 5.12
CA ALA A 36 19.92 -0.88 4.56
C ALA A 36 21.26 -1.62 4.69
N GLU A 37 22.37 -0.94 4.39
CA GLU A 37 23.72 -1.48 4.55
C GLU A 37 24.02 -1.85 6.02
N ALA A 38 23.62 -1.00 6.98
CA ALA A 38 23.83 -1.24 8.40
C ALA A 38 23.04 -2.44 8.94
N GLU A 39 21.83 -2.68 8.45
CA GLU A 39 20.99 -3.80 8.91
C GLU A 39 21.53 -5.16 8.46
N LYS A 40 22.22 -5.23 7.31
CA LYS A 40 22.65 -6.50 6.72
C LYS A 40 21.53 -7.54 6.72
N ALA A 41 20.28 -7.12 6.47
CA ALA A 41 19.06 -7.92 6.67
C ALA A 41 19.03 -9.25 5.88
N THR A 42 19.90 -9.39 4.89
CA THR A 42 20.09 -10.59 4.04
C THR A 42 21.17 -11.54 4.56
N GLY A 43 21.91 -11.16 5.62
CA GLY A 43 23.09 -11.87 6.11
C GLY A 43 24.33 -11.73 5.22
N ALA A 44 24.25 -11.02 4.10
CA ALA A 44 25.30 -11.00 3.06
C ALA A 44 26.53 -10.13 3.38
N GLY A 45 26.58 -9.47 4.53
CA GLY A 45 27.76 -8.70 4.98
C GLY A 45 28.02 -7.37 4.25
N ALA A 46 27.43 -7.15 3.07
CA ALA A 46 27.61 -5.97 2.23
C ALA A 46 26.28 -5.48 1.60
N LEU A 47 26.26 -4.21 1.15
CA LEU A 47 25.14 -3.63 0.42
C LEU A 47 24.86 -4.39 -0.88
N ARG A 48 23.62 -4.85 -1.07
CA ARG A 48 23.25 -5.59 -2.28
C ARG A 48 23.21 -4.68 -3.52
N PRO A 49 23.71 -5.15 -4.67
CA PRO A 49 23.45 -4.51 -5.95
C PRO A 49 21.94 -4.34 -6.13
N GLY A 50 21.51 -3.11 -6.40
CA GLY A 50 20.10 -2.79 -6.67
C GLY A 50 19.37 -2.01 -5.57
N VAL A 51 19.86 -1.95 -4.33
CA VAL A 51 19.19 -1.20 -3.24
C VAL A 51 19.03 0.27 -3.63
N GLN A 52 20.08 0.89 -4.18
CA GLN A 52 20.06 2.29 -4.61
C GLN A 52 19.00 2.57 -5.68
N VAL A 53 18.91 1.74 -6.74
CA VAL A 53 17.91 1.95 -7.80
C VAL A 53 16.48 1.65 -7.32
N HIS A 54 16.31 0.74 -6.35
CA HIS A 54 15.02 0.50 -5.73
C HIS A 54 14.56 1.69 -4.89
N ALA A 55 15.43 2.23 -4.03
CA ALA A 55 15.13 3.41 -3.22
C ALA A 55 14.91 4.67 -4.09
N TYR A 56 15.64 4.80 -5.21
CA TYR A 56 15.53 5.94 -6.10
C TYR A 56 14.32 5.88 -7.05
N LEU A 57 13.97 4.69 -7.55
CA LEU A 57 13.03 4.52 -8.67
C LEU A 57 12.06 3.34 -8.51
N HIS A 58 12.54 2.11 -8.31
CA HIS A 58 11.67 0.93 -8.44
C HIS A 58 10.61 0.84 -7.34
N CYS A 59 10.87 1.36 -6.14
CA CYS A 59 9.95 1.36 -5.01
C CYS A 59 9.03 2.59 -4.93
N VAL A 60 9.25 3.60 -5.77
CA VAL A 60 8.63 4.92 -5.62
C VAL A 60 7.28 4.98 -6.33
N ALA A 61 6.20 5.09 -5.55
CA ALA A 61 4.81 5.00 -6.00
C ALA A 61 4.38 6.13 -6.95
N ASN A 62 4.84 7.35 -6.71
CA ASN A 62 4.49 8.54 -7.51
C ASN A 62 5.43 8.79 -8.71
N LYS A 63 6.32 7.84 -9.03
CA LYS A 63 7.12 7.84 -10.27
C LYS A 63 6.57 6.84 -11.29
N PRO A 64 6.84 7.05 -12.60
CA PRO A 64 6.58 6.01 -13.61
C PRO A 64 7.26 4.67 -13.22
N PRO A 65 6.63 3.53 -13.49
CA PRO A 65 7.26 2.22 -13.30
C PRO A 65 8.41 2.04 -14.29
N ASN A 66 9.50 1.43 -13.84
CA ASN A 66 10.63 1.05 -14.69
C ASN A 66 11.52 0.08 -13.92
N PRO A 67 11.60 -1.22 -14.25
CA PRO A 67 10.48 -2.07 -14.65
C PRO A 67 9.55 -2.40 -13.46
N GLY A 68 10.03 -2.22 -12.22
CA GLY A 68 9.28 -2.54 -11.00
C GLY A 68 8.03 -1.68 -10.80
N ARG A 69 6.97 -2.29 -10.30
CA ARG A 69 5.67 -1.65 -10.02
C ARG A 69 5.40 -1.42 -8.54
N TYR A 70 6.40 -1.57 -7.67
CA TYR A 70 6.24 -1.43 -6.22
C TYR A 70 5.72 -0.05 -5.81
N ARG A 71 5.00 0.00 -4.69
CA ARG A 71 4.44 1.21 -4.08
C ARG A 71 4.87 1.31 -2.62
N MET A 72 6.16 1.13 -2.37
CA MET A 72 6.70 1.04 -1.01
C MET A 72 7.14 2.41 -0.47
N LEU A 73 7.59 3.30 -1.35
CA LEU A 73 8.07 4.63 -1.02
C LEU A 73 7.29 5.71 -1.76
N PHE A 74 7.31 6.94 -1.24
CA PHE A 74 6.73 8.12 -1.85
C PHE A 74 7.77 9.25 -1.98
N GLU A 75 7.86 9.92 -3.14
CA GLU A 75 8.66 11.15 -3.30
C GLU A 75 7.95 12.34 -2.67
N THR A 76 8.53 12.88 -1.60
CA THR A 76 8.11 14.17 -1.02
C THR A 76 8.81 15.33 -1.71
N ALA A 77 10.10 15.17 -2.01
CA ALA A 77 10.92 16.12 -2.75
C ALA A 77 12.02 15.38 -3.53
N LYS A 78 12.73 16.09 -4.42
CA LYS A 78 13.81 15.50 -5.24
C LYS A 78 14.84 14.78 -4.35
N GLY A 79 14.92 13.46 -4.47
CA GLY A 79 15.87 12.63 -3.72
C GLY A 79 15.48 12.35 -2.26
N ARG A 80 14.29 12.78 -1.83
CA ARG A 80 13.72 12.50 -0.51
C ARG A 80 12.54 11.54 -0.62
N ARG A 81 12.47 10.61 0.33
CA ARG A 81 11.52 9.50 0.37
C ARG A 81 10.97 9.34 1.77
N ARG A 82 9.71 8.97 1.84
CA ARG A 82 9.10 8.36 3.03
C ARG A 82 8.41 7.06 2.64
N LEU A 83 7.95 6.31 3.63
CA LEU A 83 7.05 5.19 3.35
C LEU A 83 5.80 5.70 2.64
N TYR A 84 5.37 4.94 1.64
CA TYR A 84 4.05 5.12 1.04
C TYR A 84 2.99 4.91 2.12
N ARG A 85 1.93 5.71 2.12
CA ARG A 85 0.81 5.64 3.07
C ARG A 85 -0.51 5.50 2.30
N PRO A 86 -1.54 4.84 2.87
CA PRO A 86 -2.86 4.84 2.27
C PRO A 86 -3.36 6.27 2.03
N GLY A 87 -3.88 6.52 0.82
CA GLY A 87 -4.32 7.85 0.39
C GLY A 87 -3.26 8.66 -0.35
N ASP A 88 -1.98 8.25 -0.33
CA ASP A 88 -0.95 8.89 -1.15
C ASP A 88 -1.27 8.76 -2.66
N PRO A 89 -1.04 9.81 -3.47
CA PRO A 89 -1.15 9.70 -4.91
C PRO A 89 -0.18 8.65 -5.46
N CYS A 90 -0.67 7.79 -6.33
CA CYS A 90 0.14 6.77 -6.99
C CYS A 90 0.04 6.89 -8.51
N HIS A 91 1.14 6.59 -9.21
CA HIS A 91 1.12 6.48 -10.64
C HIS A 91 0.16 5.35 -11.07
N ARG A 92 -0.68 5.59 -12.09
CA ARG A 92 -1.74 4.67 -12.55
C ARG A 92 -1.25 3.25 -12.82
N LEU A 93 -0.05 3.12 -13.40
CA LEU A 93 0.55 1.82 -13.73
C LEU A 93 1.15 1.05 -12.52
N ARG A 94 1.08 1.62 -11.31
CA ARG A 94 1.56 1.00 -10.06
C ARG A 94 0.42 0.61 -9.11
N VAL A 95 -0.85 0.89 -9.44
CA VAL A 95 -2.01 0.70 -8.54
C VAL A 95 -2.14 -0.73 -7.98
N SER A 96 -1.70 -1.76 -8.71
CA SER A 96 -1.69 -3.16 -8.24
C SER A 96 -0.35 -3.60 -7.63
N GLY A 97 0.57 -2.67 -7.44
CA GLY A 97 1.91 -2.91 -6.92
C GLY A 97 1.92 -3.19 -5.43
N LYS A 98 2.89 -4.00 -4.99
CA LYS A 98 3.12 -4.31 -3.58
C LYS A 98 3.52 -3.06 -2.79
N GLU A 99 2.81 -2.78 -1.70
CA GLU A 99 3.00 -1.63 -0.80
C GLU A 99 3.83 -1.97 0.44
N ILE A 100 3.61 -3.16 1.01
CA ILE A 100 4.21 -3.64 2.27
C ILE A 100 4.84 -5.02 1.99
N PRO A 101 5.97 -5.36 2.64
CA PRO A 101 6.53 -6.71 2.59
C PRO A 101 5.54 -7.80 3.04
N ASN A 102 5.65 -9.00 2.47
CA ASN A 102 4.91 -10.15 2.97
C ASN A 102 5.69 -10.76 4.14
N LEU A 103 5.00 -11.11 5.24
CA LEU A 103 5.62 -11.68 6.45
C LEU A 103 6.43 -12.96 6.16
N SER A 104 6.00 -13.78 5.20
CA SER A 104 6.70 -14.99 4.77
C SER A 104 7.98 -14.75 3.97
N GLU A 105 8.17 -13.53 3.46
CA GLU A 105 9.29 -13.15 2.59
C GLU A 105 10.39 -12.37 3.35
N ILE A 106 10.15 -12.04 4.62
CA ILE A 106 11.09 -11.31 5.46
C ILE A 106 11.51 -12.16 6.68
N PRO A 107 12.69 -11.91 7.25
CA PRO A 107 13.07 -12.49 8.55
C PRO A 107 12.05 -12.13 9.64
N SER A 108 11.74 -13.08 10.53
CA SER A 108 10.77 -12.89 11.62
C SER A 108 11.10 -11.72 12.55
N ALA A 109 12.39 -11.37 12.68
CA ALA A 109 12.86 -10.22 13.43
C ALA A 109 12.27 -8.88 12.96
N TYR A 110 11.77 -8.81 11.72
CA TYR A 110 11.16 -7.61 11.14
C TYR A 110 9.62 -7.68 11.09
N GLY A 111 9.00 -8.73 11.64
CA GLY A 111 7.53 -8.87 11.67
C GLY A 111 6.85 -7.69 12.37
N ASP A 112 7.36 -7.31 13.54
CA ASP A 112 6.87 -6.18 14.33
C ASP A 112 6.89 -4.83 13.58
N LEU A 113 7.75 -4.67 12.56
CA LEU A 113 7.76 -3.44 11.75
C LEU A 113 6.51 -3.32 10.88
N ILE A 114 5.98 -4.44 10.39
CA ILE A 114 4.73 -4.43 9.60
C ILE A 114 3.57 -4.06 10.51
N GLU A 115 3.53 -4.61 11.72
CA GLU A 115 2.50 -4.28 12.70
C GLU A 115 2.58 -2.82 13.14
N TRP A 116 3.80 -2.31 13.40
CA TRP A 116 4.03 -0.90 13.68
C TRP A 116 3.53 -0.01 12.53
N TYR A 117 3.90 -0.31 11.27
CA TYR A 117 3.44 0.44 10.11
C TYR A 117 1.92 0.47 10.01
N ARG A 118 1.27 -0.68 10.26
CA ARG A 118 -0.18 -0.78 10.16
C ARG A 118 -0.87 0.09 11.20
N ARG A 119 -0.43 0.01 12.45
CA ARG A 119 -0.96 0.82 13.54
C ARG A 119 -0.76 2.32 13.28
N GLU A 120 0.41 2.71 12.76
CA GLU A 120 0.77 4.11 12.58
C GLU A 120 0.09 4.78 11.37
N TYR A 121 0.01 4.08 10.24
CA TYR A 121 -0.32 4.72 8.96
C TYR A 121 -1.57 4.18 8.26
N THR A 122 -1.97 2.92 8.51
CA THR A 122 -3.28 2.47 8.00
C THR A 122 -4.42 2.85 8.93
N GLY A 123 -4.13 3.07 10.23
CA GLY A 123 -5.15 3.15 11.27
C GLY A 123 -5.97 1.85 11.33
N ASP A 124 -6.78 1.69 12.36
CA ASP A 124 -7.82 0.67 12.32
C ASP A 124 -8.83 1.04 11.22
N ARG A 125 -8.60 0.54 10.01
CA ARG A 125 -9.71 0.23 9.09
C ARG A 125 -10.43 -1.03 9.55
N GLU A 126 -10.60 -1.22 10.86
CA GLU A 126 -11.65 -2.08 11.41
C GLU A 126 -12.99 -1.36 11.16
N GLY A 127 -13.44 -1.40 9.91
CA GLY A 127 -14.62 -0.68 9.45
C GLY A 127 -15.03 -0.95 8.01
N ASP A 128 -14.15 -1.50 7.16
CA ASP A 128 -14.50 -1.92 5.79
C ASP A 128 -15.11 -3.34 5.75
N GLY A 129 -15.82 -3.74 6.81
CA GLY A 129 -16.54 -5.02 6.90
C GLY A 129 -18.01 -4.93 6.46
N ILE A 130 -18.60 -3.73 6.46
CA ILE A 130 -19.93 -3.50 5.90
C ILE A 130 -19.95 -2.10 5.31
N ASP A 131 -19.82 -1.99 3.99
CA ASP A 131 -20.05 -0.73 3.27
C ASP A 131 -21.47 -0.24 3.63
N PRO A 132 -21.65 0.96 4.23
CA PRO A 132 -22.96 1.46 4.63
C PRO A 132 -23.98 1.47 3.50
N ILE A 133 -23.57 1.61 2.24
CA ILE A 133 -24.45 1.50 1.07
C ILE A 133 -24.81 0.05 0.80
N LEU A 134 -23.87 -0.89 0.95
CA LEU A 134 -24.16 -2.33 0.81
C LEU A 134 -24.97 -2.89 2.00
N SER A 135 -24.88 -2.29 3.19
CA SER A 135 -25.76 -2.57 4.35
C SER A 135 -27.22 -2.25 4.06
N LEU A 136 -27.48 -1.31 3.16
CA LEU A 136 -28.82 -0.91 2.72
C LEU A 136 -29.36 -1.82 1.61
N ARG A 137 -28.57 -2.77 1.08
CA ARG A 137 -29.00 -3.70 0.04
C ARG A 137 -30.10 -4.61 0.58
N GLY A 138 -31.32 -4.43 0.08
CA GLY A 138 -32.52 -5.14 0.55
C GLY A 138 -33.51 -4.23 1.29
N MET A 139 -33.07 -3.05 1.75
CA MET A 139 -34.00 -2.03 2.23
C MET A 139 -34.89 -1.55 1.09
N GLY A 140 -36.20 -1.75 1.25
CA GLY A 140 -37.20 -1.40 0.25
C GLY A 140 -37.77 -2.59 -0.52
N GLN A 141 -37.27 -3.82 -0.37
CA GLN A 141 -37.92 -5.00 -0.99
C GLN A 141 -39.38 -5.17 -0.54
N GLU A 142 -39.68 -4.79 0.70
CA GLU A 142 -41.02 -4.79 1.31
C GLU A 142 -42.00 -3.85 0.58
N ILE A 143 -41.49 -2.81 -0.07
CA ILE A 143 -42.30 -1.84 -0.83
C ILE A 143 -42.81 -2.45 -2.14
N TRP A 144 -42.10 -3.45 -2.66
CA TRP A 144 -42.36 -4.10 -3.96
C TRP A 144 -42.91 -5.52 -3.82
N VAL A 145 -43.27 -5.96 -2.61
CA VAL A 145 -43.78 -7.34 -2.38
C VAL A 145 -45.08 -7.62 -3.13
N ASP A 146 -45.92 -6.59 -3.30
CA ASP A 146 -47.24 -6.71 -3.93
C ASP A 146 -47.27 -6.19 -5.38
N GLU A 147 -46.12 -5.84 -5.96
CA GLU A 147 -46.03 -5.30 -7.32
C GLU A 147 -45.25 -6.25 -8.24
N ASP A 148 -45.97 -6.86 -9.18
CA ASP A 148 -45.34 -7.64 -10.25
C ASP A 148 -44.56 -6.70 -11.18
N ALA A 149 -43.29 -7.04 -11.43
CA ALA A 149 -42.38 -6.23 -12.21
C ALA A 149 -42.87 -6.03 -13.66
N ASP A 150 -43.55 -7.04 -14.22
CA ASP A 150 -44.07 -6.97 -15.60
C ASP A 150 -45.28 -6.03 -15.68
N ASP A 151 -46.14 -6.03 -14.66
CA ASP A 151 -47.29 -5.12 -14.56
C ASP A 151 -46.85 -3.65 -14.40
N TYR A 152 -45.78 -3.39 -13.64
CA TYR A 152 -45.21 -2.05 -13.50
C TYR A 152 -44.63 -1.54 -14.83
N VAL A 153 -43.88 -2.38 -15.55
CA VAL A 153 -43.31 -2.00 -16.86
C VAL A 153 -44.41 -1.79 -17.90
N ALA A 154 -45.47 -2.58 -17.88
CA ALA A 154 -46.63 -2.41 -18.74
C ALA A 154 -47.29 -1.04 -18.51
N ARG A 155 -47.62 -0.68 -17.26
CA ARG A 155 -48.16 0.65 -16.90
C ARG A 155 -47.25 1.80 -17.36
N LEU A 156 -45.94 1.68 -17.16
CA LEU A 156 -45.01 2.75 -17.51
C LEU A 156 -44.97 3.05 -19.02
N ARG A 157 -45.30 2.04 -19.84
CA ARG A 157 -45.28 2.11 -21.31
C ARG A 157 -46.64 2.47 -21.93
N GLU A 158 -47.72 2.46 -21.16
CA GLU A 158 -49.06 2.84 -21.66
C GLU A 158 -49.13 4.28 -22.18
N GLY A 159 -48.28 5.18 -21.68
CA GLY A 159 -48.22 6.59 -22.11
C GLY A 159 -47.25 6.91 -23.25
N TRP A 160 -46.63 5.90 -23.89
CA TRP A 160 -45.59 6.07 -24.91
C TRP A 160 -46.07 5.71 -26.33
N GLN A 161 -47.37 5.86 -26.61
CA GLN A 161 -47.93 5.81 -27.97
C GLN A 161 -48.04 7.20 -28.59
#